data_AF-A0A929BUQ1-F1
#
_entry.id   AF-A0A929BUQ1-F1
#
_cell.length_a   1.000
_cell.length_b   1.000
_cell.length_c   1.000
_cell.angle_alpha   90.00
_cell.angle_beta   90.00
_cell.angle_gamma   90.00
#
_symmetry.space_group_name_H-M   'P 1'
#
loop_
_entity.id
_entity.type
_entity.pdbx_description
1 polymer ?
#
loop_
_entity_poly.entity_id
_entity_poly.type
_entity_poly.pdbx_seq_one_letter_code
_entity_poly.pdbx_strand_id
1 'polypeptide(L)'
;MENEEYIEKNPSYLDAATQGNSSVWRYIVGTLSILFIWLVIGGIATAVLLIIFSIFQGLNLADITQLIYDPSLLGYIPYYLVINVGFAFFYIGIWLTVRLVHGRPLRSVVTPGSSISWRRMGVGFVIWTGLLLAGTLLEYLVWPESFTITFDARVF
;
A
#
# COMPACT_ATOMS: atom_id res chain seq x y z
N MET A 1 -9.41 -32.77 19.81
CA MET A 1 -8.94 -33.49 18.60
C MET A 1 -9.87 -33.26 17.41
N GLU A 2 -11.04 -33.90 17.29
CA GLU A 2 -11.91 -33.72 16.10
C GLU A 2 -12.45 -32.28 15.91
N ASN A 3 -12.83 -31.62 17.00
CA ASN A 3 -13.24 -30.20 16.96
C ASN A 3 -12.10 -29.22 16.65
N GLU A 4 -10.86 -29.53 17.07
CA GLU A 4 -9.70 -28.68 16.80
C GLU A 4 -9.27 -28.79 15.33
N GLU A 5 -9.29 -30.00 14.78
CA GLU A 5 -9.02 -30.26 13.37
C GLU A 5 -10.08 -29.62 12.44
N TYR A 6 -11.35 -29.59 12.87
CA TYR A 6 -12.41 -28.93 12.11
C TYR A 6 -12.24 -27.40 12.08
N ILE A 7 -11.88 -26.78 13.21
CA ILE A 7 -11.65 -25.33 13.32
C ILE A 7 -10.44 -24.90 12.48
N GLU A 8 -9.38 -25.70 12.46
CA GLU A 8 -8.21 -25.42 11.62
C GLU A 8 -8.57 -25.40 10.12
N LYS A 9 -9.53 -26.25 9.71
CA LYS A 9 -10.00 -26.38 8.33
C LYS A 9 -11.04 -25.32 7.94
N ASN A 10 -11.83 -24.82 8.90
CA ASN A 10 -12.89 -23.82 8.69
C ASN A 10 -12.85 -22.71 9.76
N PRO A 11 -11.80 -21.87 9.77
CA PRO A 11 -11.63 -20.84 10.78
C PRO A 11 -12.75 -19.80 10.69
N SER A 12 -13.36 -19.51 11.82
CA SER A 12 -14.35 -18.44 11.98
C SER A 12 -13.65 -17.08 11.99
N TYR A 13 -14.38 -16.02 11.62
CA TYR A 13 -13.89 -14.65 11.77
C TYR A 13 -13.56 -14.30 13.24
N LEU A 14 -14.26 -14.93 14.19
CA LEU A 14 -14.00 -14.73 15.61
C LEU A 14 -12.65 -15.29 16.04
N ASP A 15 -12.11 -16.28 15.33
CA ASP A 15 -10.80 -16.86 15.63
C ASP A 15 -9.65 -15.89 15.35
N ALA A 16 -9.88 -14.84 14.55
CA ALA A 16 -8.90 -13.77 14.37
C ALA A 16 -8.68 -12.96 15.66
N ALA A 17 -9.68 -12.86 16.53
CA ALA A 17 -9.61 -12.10 17.77
C ALA A 17 -8.78 -12.80 18.85
N THR A 18 -8.72 -14.14 18.80
CA THR A 18 -8.04 -14.98 19.80
C THR A 18 -6.57 -15.24 19.48
N GLN A 19 -6.10 -14.92 18.28
CA GLN A 19 -4.68 -15.08 17.90
C GLN A 19 -3.80 -14.06 18.64
N GLY A 20 -2.52 -14.37 18.95
CA GLY A 20 -1.55 -13.42 19.52
C GLY A 20 -2.03 -12.55 20.68
N ASN A 21 -1.44 -11.35 20.82
CA ASN A 21 -1.76 -10.42 21.91
C ASN A 21 -2.77 -9.35 21.48
N SER A 22 -3.93 -9.31 22.14
CA SER A 22 -5.06 -8.43 21.82
C SER A 22 -5.26 -7.27 22.81
N SER A 23 -4.31 -7.00 23.70
CA SER A 23 -4.40 -5.88 24.64
C SER A 23 -4.47 -4.54 23.90
N VAL A 24 -5.45 -3.69 24.21
CA VAL A 24 -5.76 -2.42 23.52
C VAL A 24 -4.51 -1.53 23.30
N TRP A 25 -3.63 -1.43 24.29
CA TRP A 25 -2.42 -0.60 24.16
C TRP A 25 -1.50 -1.02 23.01
N ARG A 26 -1.48 -2.31 22.65
CA ARG A 26 -0.67 -2.84 21.53
C ARG A 26 -1.20 -2.33 20.19
N TYR A 27 -2.51 -2.10 20.06
CA TYR A 27 -3.07 -1.47 18.88
C TYR A 27 -2.69 0.01 18.79
N ILE A 28 -2.68 0.72 19.92
CA ILE A 28 -2.24 2.13 19.97
C ILE A 28 -0.76 2.21 19.58
N VAL A 29 0.10 1.48 20.27
CA VAL A 29 1.55 1.47 20.00
C VAL A 29 1.85 0.97 18.59
N GLY A 30 1.16 -0.08 18.13
CA GLY A 30 1.30 -0.60 16.78
C GLY A 30 0.91 0.44 15.72
N THR A 31 -0.24 1.09 15.86
CA THR A 31 -0.68 2.14 14.94
C THR A 31 0.31 3.31 14.91
N LEU A 32 0.73 3.79 16.08
CA LEU A 32 1.72 4.87 16.16
C LEU A 32 3.07 4.47 15.56
N SER A 33 3.50 3.22 15.74
CA SER A 33 4.74 2.70 15.14
C SER A 33 4.65 2.65 13.62
N ILE A 34 3.52 2.15 13.07
CA ILE A 34 3.28 2.13 11.62
C ILE A 34 3.31 3.54 11.05
N LEU A 35 2.59 4.48 11.68
CA LEU A 35 2.52 5.87 11.24
C LEU A 35 3.89 6.56 11.34
N PHE A 36 4.65 6.31 12.41
CA PHE A 36 5.99 6.87 12.56
C PHE A 36 6.94 6.36 11.47
N ILE A 37 6.96 5.04 11.24
CA ILE A 37 7.82 4.43 10.21
C ILE A 37 7.41 4.93 8.82
N TRP A 38 6.11 5.04 8.53
CA TRP A 38 5.64 5.51 7.24
C TRP A 38 5.90 7.00 7.03
N LEU A 39 5.39 7.86 7.90
CA LEU A 39 5.38 9.30 7.69
C LEU A 39 6.74 9.94 7.96
N VAL A 40 7.47 9.46 8.97
CA VAL A 40 8.79 10.03 9.32
C VAL A 40 9.88 9.37 8.50
N ILE A 41 10.08 8.05 8.66
CA ILE A 41 11.18 7.36 7.97
C ILE A 41 10.92 7.29 6.46
N GLY A 42 9.72 6.89 6.06
CA GLY A 42 9.32 6.87 4.66
C GLY A 42 9.23 8.25 4.03
N GLY A 43 8.80 9.26 4.80
CA GLY A 43 8.81 10.67 4.36
C GLY A 43 10.23 11.18 4.09
N ILE A 44 11.18 10.91 5.01
CA ILE A 44 12.60 11.25 4.83
C ILE A 44 13.17 10.54 3.60
N ALA A 45 12.92 9.23 3.45
CA ALA A 45 13.39 8.46 2.31
C ALA A 45 12.85 9.01 0.98
N THR A 46 11.57 9.36 0.95
CA THR A 46 10.91 9.98 -0.21
C THR A 46 11.55 11.33 -0.55
N ALA A 47 11.76 12.19 0.45
CA ALA A 47 12.39 13.49 0.25
C ALA A 47 13.84 13.39 -0.26
N VAL A 48 14.63 12.46 0.30
CA VAL A 48 16.00 12.19 -0.14
C VAL A 48 16.02 11.71 -1.59
N LEU A 49 15.18 10.74 -1.95
CA LEU A 49 15.11 10.25 -3.32
C LEU A 49 14.63 11.33 -4.29
N LEU A 50 13.67 12.16 -3.90
CA LEU A 50 13.21 13.28 -4.72
C LEU A 50 14.36 14.26 -5.02
N ILE A 51 15.16 14.62 -4.01
CA ILE A 51 16.33 15.48 -4.19
C ILE A 51 17.37 14.82 -5.12
N ILE A 52 17.70 13.55 -4.88
CA ILE A 52 18.68 12.81 -5.68
C ILE A 52 18.26 12.76 -7.16
N PHE A 53 17.03 12.34 -7.44
CA PHE A 53 16.53 12.26 -8.82
C PHE A 53 16.41 13.64 -9.48
N SER A 54 16.06 14.68 -8.71
CA SER A 54 16.02 16.06 -9.21
C SER A 54 17.41 16.55 -9.64
N ILE A 55 18.45 16.28 -8.84
CA ILE A 55 19.83 16.63 -9.17
C ILE A 55 20.29 15.89 -10.44
N PHE A 56 19.94 14.61 -10.59
CA PHE A 56 20.28 13.84 -11.80
C PHE A 56 19.62 14.39 -13.06
N GLN A 57 18.45 15.01 -12.96
CA GLN A 57 17.74 15.67 -14.05
C GLN A 57 18.17 17.13 -14.25
N GLY A 58 19.14 17.63 -13.48
CA GLY A 58 19.62 19.01 -13.57
C GLY A 58 18.65 20.06 -13.01
N LEU A 59 17.66 19.64 -12.21
CA LEU A 59 16.72 20.54 -11.54
C LEU A 59 17.37 21.20 -10.32
N ASN A 60 17.04 22.46 -10.07
CA ASN A 60 17.49 23.17 -8.88
C ASN A 60 16.53 22.96 -7.69
N LEU A 61 16.98 23.27 -6.47
CA LEU A 61 16.14 23.18 -5.26
C LEU A 61 14.83 23.97 -5.35
N ALA A 62 14.81 25.08 -6.09
CA ALA A 62 13.60 25.86 -6.33
C ALA A 62 12.55 25.07 -7.14
N ASP A 63 13.01 24.28 -8.11
CA ASP A 63 12.17 23.49 -9.01
C ASP A 63 11.57 22.27 -8.29
N ILE A 64 12.22 21.76 -7.23
CA ILE A 64 11.71 20.64 -6.44
C ILE A 64 10.34 20.99 -5.82
N THR A 65 10.13 22.24 -5.42
CA THR A 65 8.81 22.66 -4.89
C THR A 65 7.74 22.71 -5.97
N GLN A 66 8.14 22.92 -7.23
CA GLN A 66 7.23 22.91 -8.39
C GLN A 66 6.80 21.51 -8.78
N LEU A 67 7.55 20.46 -8.43
CA LEU A 67 7.18 19.06 -8.68
C LEU A 67 5.85 18.64 -8.03
N ILE A 68 5.37 19.38 -7.03
CA ILE A 68 4.05 19.14 -6.44
C ILE A 68 2.93 19.51 -7.44
N TYR A 69 3.16 20.54 -8.26
CA TYR A 69 2.19 21.06 -9.23
C TYR A 69 2.43 20.54 -10.64
N ASP A 70 3.69 20.28 -10.99
CA ASP A 70 4.08 19.74 -12.30
C ASP A 70 5.00 18.51 -12.15
N PRO A 71 4.41 17.31 -12.01
CA PRO A 71 5.15 16.04 -11.99
C PRO A 71 5.96 15.76 -13.27
N SER A 72 5.66 16.44 -14.38
CA SER A 72 6.32 16.18 -15.66
C SER A 72 7.79 16.61 -15.66
N LEU A 73 8.18 17.55 -14.79
CA LEU A 73 9.57 18.01 -14.67
C LEU A 73 10.55 16.88 -14.27
N LEU A 74 10.08 15.87 -13.53
CA LEU A 74 10.86 14.66 -13.23
C LEU A 74 10.49 13.47 -14.14
N GLY A 75 9.44 13.63 -14.94
CA GLY A 75 8.75 12.56 -15.65
C GLY A 75 7.72 11.84 -14.76
N TYR A 76 6.55 11.54 -15.33
CA TYR A 76 5.42 10.96 -14.59
C TYR A 76 5.77 9.63 -13.91
N ILE A 77 6.51 8.73 -14.58
CA ILE A 77 6.87 7.41 -14.02
C ILE A 77 7.89 7.57 -12.88
N PRO A 78 9.05 8.24 -13.05
CA PRO A 78 9.98 8.48 -11.95
C PRO A 78 9.32 9.19 -10.76
N TYR A 79 8.53 10.23 -11.02
CA TYR A 79 7.81 10.95 -9.97
C TYR A 79 6.88 10.01 -9.18
N TYR A 80 6.04 9.24 -9.89
CA TYR A 80 5.13 8.29 -9.27
C TYR A 80 5.86 7.26 -8.42
N LEU A 81 6.99 6.72 -8.91
CA LEU A 81 7.77 5.75 -8.16
C LEU A 81 8.37 6.37 -6.89
N VAL A 82 8.97 7.56 -7.00
CA VAL A 82 9.62 8.27 -5.88
C VAL A 82 8.61 8.60 -4.79
N ILE A 83 7.47 9.22 -5.13
CA ILE A 83 6.48 9.66 -4.14
C ILE A 83 5.82 8.47 -3.41
N ASN A 84 5.80 7.29 -4.04
CA ASN A 84 5.24 6.08 -3.44
C ASN A 84 6.25 5.25 -2.64
N VAL A 85 7.54 5.62 -2.58
CA VAL A 85 8.53 4.87 -1.77
C VAL A 85 8.14 4.81 -0.30
N GLY A 86 7.48 5.84 0.23
CA GLY A 86 6.94 5.83 1.60
C GLY A 86 6.04 4.62 1.90
N PHE A 87 5.31 4.09 0.91
CA PHE A 87 4.48 2.89 1.11
C PHE A 87 5.30 1.63 1.38
N ALA A 88 6.52 1.51 0.87
CA ALA A 88 7.41 0.41 1.25
C ALA A 88 7.68 0.42 2.77
N PHE A 89 7.90 1.60 3.35
CA PHE A 89 8.06 1.78 4.79
C PHE A 89 6.77 1.52 5.56
N PHE A 90 5.61 1.90 5.01
CA PHE A 90 4.31 1.52 5.58
C PHE A 90 4.16 0.00 5.70
N TYR A 91 4.49 -0.76 4.65
CA TYR A 91 4.45 -2.23 4.67
C TYR A 91 5.47 -2.83 5.66
N ILE A 92 6.68 -2.25 5.75
CA ILE A 92 7.66 -2.64 6.77
C ILE A 92 7.11 -2.37 8.18
N GLY A 93 6.48 -1.23 8.41
CA GLY A 93 5.84 -0.87 9.67
C GLY A 93 4.76 -1.86 10.08
N ILE A 94 3.90 -2.28 9.12
CA ILE A 94 2.91 -3.34 9.35
C ILE A 94 3.61 -4.65 9.73
N TRP A 95 4.60 -5.07 8.95
CA TRP A 95 5.31 -6.32 9.20
C TRP A 95 5.96 -6.35 10.59
N LEU A 96 6.68 -5.29 10.96
CA LEU A 96 7.29 -5.14 12.29
C LEU A 96 6.24 -5.15 13.39
N THR A 97 5.16 -4.39 13.24
CA THR A 97 4.09 -4.30 14.24
C THR A 97 3.40 -5.64 14.46
N VAL A 98 3.03 -6.34 13.38
CA VAL A 98 2.35 -7.64 13.47
C VAL A 98 3.26 -8.70 14.10
N ARG A 99 4.53 -8.73 13.70
CA ARG A 99 5.52 -9.70 14.20
C ARG A 99 5.96 -9.42 15.63
N LEU A 100 6.30 -8.18 15.96
CA LEU A 100 6.95 -7.82 17.23
C LEU A 100 5.96 -7.35 18.29
N VAL A 101 4.98 -6.53 17.91
CA VAL A 101 4.01 -5.97 18.87
C VAL A 101 2.87 -6.95 19.12
N HIS A 102 2.33 -7.58 18.09
CA HIS A 102 1.21 -8.52 18.24
C HIS A 102 1.65 -9.98 18.39
N GLY A 103 2.87 -10.33 17.97
CA GLY A 103 3.39 -11.70 18.07
C GLY A 103 2.70 -12.68 17.12
N ARG A 104 2.24 -12.20 15.95
CA ARG A 104 1.48 -13.01 14.99
C ARG A 104 2.21 -13.13 13.65
N PRO A 105 1.94 -14.17 12.84
CA PRO A 105 2.41 -14.22 11.47
C PRO A 105 1.68 -13.16 10.63
N LEU A 106 2.35 -12.57 9.62
CA LEU A 106 1.78 -11.52 8.77
C LEU A 106 0.46 -11.95 8.09
N ARG A 107 0.34 -13.24 7.77
CA ARG A 107 -0.89 -13.82 7.18
C ARG A 107 -2.16 -13.53 8.01
N SER A 108 -2.02 -13.38 9.32
CA SER A 108 -3.14 -13.13 10.25
C SER A 108 -3.86 -11.81 10.00
N VAL A 109 -3.24 -10.87 9.27
CA VAL A 109 -3.88 -9.62 8.82
C VAL A 109 -4.90 -9.90 7.71
N VAL A 110 -4.68 -10.93 6.91
CA VAL A 110 -5.52 -11.27 5.75
C VAL A 110 -6.55 -12.33 6.11
N THR A 111 -6.16 -13.32 6.92
CA THR A 111 -7.04 -14.44 7.28
C THR A 111 -6.65 -15.05 8.63
N PRO A 112 -7.63 -15.49 9.44
CA PRO A 112 -7.34 -16.29 10.62
C PRO A 112 -6.84 -17.71 10.28
N GLY A 113 -7.02 -18.18 9.04
CA GLY A 113 -6.66 -19.53 8.65
C GLY A 113 -5.18 -19.82 8.49
N SER A 114 -4.87 -21.10 8.33
CA SER A 114 -3.51 -21.59 8.07
C SER A 114 -2.98 -21.18 6.68
N SER A 115 -3.86 -20.86 5.72
CA SER A 115 -3.50 -20.47 4.36
C SER A 115 -4.43 -19.42 3.77
N ILE A 116 -3.91 -18.67 2.77
CA ILE A 116 -4.69 -17.68 2.02
C ILE A 116 -5.53 -18.40 0.96
N SER A 117 -6.83 -18.14 0.97
CA SER A 117 -7.74 -18.62 -0.07
C SER A 117 -7.66 -17.73 -1.32
N TRP A 118 -6.85 -18.11 -2.29
CA TRP A 118 -6.70 -17.43 -3.58
C TRP A 118 -8.01 -17.24 -4.34
N ARG A 119 -8.96 -18.18 -4.22
CA ARG A 119 -10.31 -18.03 -4.80
C ARG A 119 -11.04 -16.79 -4.26
N ARG A 120 -11.03 -16.60 -2.93
CA ARG A 120 -11.65 -15.44 -2.28
C ARG A 120 -10.94 -14.14 -2.67
N MET A 121 -9.61 -14.16 -2.75
CA MET A 121 -8.84 -13.00 -3.19
C MET A 121 -9.13 -12.64 -4.65
N GLY A 122 -9.27 -13.64 -5.53
CA GLY A 122 -9.66 -13.44 -6.93
C GLY A 122 -11.06 -12.87 -7.09
N VAL A 123 -12.04 -13.33 -6.30
CA VAL A 123 -13.40 -12.74 -6.30
C VAL A 123 -13.35 -11.26 -5.89
N GLY A 124 -12.63 -10.94 -4.81
CA GLY A 124 -12.44 -9.54 -4.38
C GLY A 124 -11.76 -8.70 -5.45
N PHE A 125 -10.72 -9.23 -6.10
CA PHE A 125 -10.02 -8.57 -7.20
C PHE A 125 -10.94 -8.27 -8.39
N VAL A 126 -11.75 -9.24 -8.82
CA VAL A 126 -12.69 -9.04 -9.94
C VAL A 126 -13.74 -8.00 -9.60
N ILE A 127 -14.31 -8.05 -8.39
CA ILE A 127 -15.31 -7.06 -7.96
C ILE A 127 -14.68 -5.67 -7.89
N TRP A 128 -13.53 -5.53 -7.24
CA TRP A 128 -12.84 -4.23 -7.10
C TRP A 128 -12.43 -3.65 -8.46
N THR A 129 -11.84 -4.48 -9.32
CA THR A 129 -11.43 -4.07 -10.67
C THR A 129 -12.64 -3.70 -11.52
N GLY A 130 -13.75 -4.45 -11.42
CA GLY A 130 -15.00 -4.12 -12.09
C GLY A 130 -15.57 -2.77 -11.65
N LEU A 131 -15.58 -2.50 -10.34
CA LEU A 131 -16.01 -1.20 -9.80
C LEU A 131 -15.10 -0.06 -10.27
N LEU A 132 -13.78 -0.29 -10.27
CA LEU A 132 -12.81 0.70 -10.73
C LEU A 132 -12.98 1.00 -12.22
N LEU A 133 -13.09 -0.03 -13.07
CA LEU A 133 -13.34 0.14 -14.50
C LEU A 133 -14.68 0.84 -14.79
N ALA A 134 -15.73 0.48 -14.05
CA ALA A 134 -17.03 1.14 -14.19
C ALA A 134 -16.97 2.62 -13.80
N GLY A 135 -16.27 2.94 -12.70
CA GLY A 135 -16.04 4.32 -12.26
C GLY A 135 -15.23 5.12 -13.28
N THR A 136 -14.12 4.57 -13.76
CA THR A 136 -13.28 5.21 -14.79
C THR A 136 -14.03 5.39 -16.11
N LEU A 137 -14.84 4.40 -16.52
CA LEU A 137 -15.67 4.52 -17.72
C LEU A 137 -16.72 5.61 -17.56
N LEU A 138 -17.39 5.66 -16.41
CA LEU A 138 -18.36 6.71 -16.11
C LEU A 138 -17.71 8.09 -16.17
N GLU A 139 -16.53 8.25 -15.56
CA GLU A 139 -15.77 9.49 -15.59
C GLU A 139 -15.40 9.89 -17.03
N TYR A 140 -14.91 8.94 -17.83
CA TYR A 140 -14.59 9.18 -19.24
C TYR A 140 -15.81 9.59 -20.07
N LEU A 141 -17.00 9.04 -19.79
CA LEU A 141 -18.23 9.39 -20.49
C LEU A 141 -18.77 10.77 -20.09
N VAL A 142 -18.54 11.19 -18.84
CA VAL A 142 -19.02 12.49 -18.31
C VAL A 142 -18.04 13.62 -18.63
N TRP A 143 -16.74 13.37 -18.50
CA TRP A 143 -15.64 14.32 -18.71
C TRP A 143 -14.55 13.69 -19.58
N PRO A 144 -14.79 13.43 -20.87
CA PRO A 144 -13.80 12.83 -21.75
C PRO A 144 -12.51 13.65 -21.85
N GLU A 145 -12.60 14.97 -21.65
CA GLU A 145 -11.47 15.90 -21.64
C GLU A 145 -10.49 15.70 -20.48
N SER A 146 -10.87 14.98 -19.42
CA SER A 146 -9.95 14.69 -18.30
C SER A 146 -8.94 13.59 -18.63
N PHE A 147 -9.11 12.87 -19.74
CA PHE A 147 -8.25 11.76 -20.14
C PHE A 147 -7.33 12.13 -21.30
N THR A 148 -6.04 11.84 -21.14
CA THR A 148 -5.05 11.97 -22.22
C THR A 148 -4.32 10.64 -22.39
N ILE A 149 -4.17 10.18 -23.64
CA ILE A 149 -3.40 8.97 -23.96
C ILE A 149 -1.93 9.36 -24.12
N THR A 150 -1.07 8.91 -23.20
CA THR A 150 0.37 9.24 -23.16
C THR A 150 1.29 8.11 -23.66
N PHE A 151 0.74 7.12 -24.38
CA PHE A 151 1.51 5.95 -24.82
C PHE A 151 2.54 6.32 -25.91
N ASP A 152 3.82 6.07 -25.64
CA ASP A 152 4.92 6.21 -26.62
C ASP A 152 5.75 4.91 -26.66
N ALA A 153 5.62 4.16 -27.76
CA ALA A 153 6.31 2.89 -27.96
C ALA A 153 7.83 3.02 -28.08
N ARG A 154 8.37 4.23 -28.29
CA ARG A 154 9.82 4.47 -28.43
C ARG A 154 10.56 4.55 -27.10
N VAL A 155 9.83 4.60 -25.98
CA VAL A 155 10.38 4.70 -24.62
C VAL A 155 10.71 3.32 -24.03
N PHE A 156 10.33 2.23 -24.71
CA PHE A 156 10.63 0.84 -24.38
C PHE A 156 11.65 0.24 -25.36
#